data_AF-A0A1Q7V3D2-F1
#
_entry.id   AF-A0A1Q7V3D2-F1
#
_cell.length_a   1.000
_cell.length_b   1.000
_cell.length_c   1.000
_cell.angle_alpha   90.00
_cell.angle_beta   90.00
_cell.angle_gamma   90.00
#
_symmetry.space_group_name_H-M   'P 1'
#
loop_
_entity.id
_entity.type
_entity.pdbx_description
1 polymer ?
#
loop_
_entity_poly.entity_id
_entity_poly.type
_entity_poly.pdbx_seq_one_letter_code
_entity_poly.pdbx_strand_id
1 'polypeptide(L)'
;MVDLPFEQFPALSAIGICRHAFAQRIPGIDVSHDKVEVLKRLDAAHRGIRNAIGIGDWPLFTAQQIHGNKIAVVDEVGSARRVEPIREFPGCDGIITNQRGIVLGVYVADCCAVYIVDSKTPAIGLVHSGRKGTELGVVPNAITQMSDRFRSDPANIIVQLSPCIRPSHYEVDFAAEIVRQSRALGVKEIHDSGICTACDLDRYYSYRAEKGKTGRMLAVFGLNPTIAN
;
A
#
# COMPACT_ATOMS: atom_id res chain seq x y z
N MET A 1 22.19 -12.01 -10.03
CA MET A 1 21.07 -11.09 -9.71
C MET A 1 20.18 -11.87 -8.78
N VAL A 2 19.98 -11.44 -7.53
CA VAL A 2 19.03 -12.12 -6.63
C VAL A 2 17.65 -11.90 -7.22
N ASP A 3 16.93 -12.98 -7.49
CA ASP A 3 15.53 -12.89 -7.93
C ASP A 3 14.72 -12.35 -6.75
N LEU A 4 14.21 -11.13 -6.86
CA LEU A 4 13.52 -10.43 -5.78
C LEU A 4 12.02 -10.71 -5.90
N PRO A 5 11.38 -11.34 -4.89
CA PRO A 5 10.00 -11.76 -5.02
C PRO A 5 9.06 -10.57 -4.77
N PHE A 6 8.35 -10.16 -5.81
CA PHE A 6 7.27 -9.19 -5.73
C PHE A 6 6.17 -9.53 -6.74
N GLU A 7 4.96 -9.05 -6.47
CA GLU A 7 3.81 -9.20 -7.36
C GLU A 7 3.29 -7.84 -7.83
N GLN A 8 2.71 -7.84 -9.02
CA GLN A 8 1.97 -6.72 -9.59
C GLN A 8 0.55 -7.15 -9.89
N PHE A 9 -0.41 -6.30 -9.56
CA PHE A 9 -1.82 -6.57 -9.80
C PHE A 9 -2.24 -6.17 -11.22
N PRO A 10 -2.88 -7.06 -12.01
CA PRO A 10 -3.29 -6.77 -13.38
C PRO A 10 -4.16 -5.52 -13.52
N ALA A 11 -5.08 -5.29 -12.58
CA ALA A 11 -5.97 -4.13 -12.60
C ALA A 11 -5.22 -2.80 -12.57
N LEU A 12 -4.12 -2.72 -11.81
CA LEU A 12 -3.28 -1.53 -11.73
C LEU A 12 -2.31 -1.44 -12.92
N SER A 13 -1.75 -2.59 -13.36
CA SER A 13 -0.84 -2.63 -14.51
C SER A 13 -1.52 -2.17 -15.80
N ALA A 14 -2.81 -2.45 -15.96
CA ALA A 14 -3.58 -2.08 -17.15
C ALA A 14 -3.80 -0.56 -17.30
N ILE A 15 -3.69 0.23 -16.21
CA ILE A 15 -3.96 1.68 -16.23
C ILE A 15 -2.85 2.44 -16.96
N GLY A 16 -1.61 1.95 -16.89
CA GLY A 16 -0.45 2.55 -17.55
C GLY A 16 0.09 3.84 -16.90
N ILE A 17 -0.69 4.55 -16.08
CA ILE A 17 -0.27 5.83 -15.48
C ILE A 17 0.57 5.71 -14.20
N CYS A 18 0.66 4.51 -13.65
CA CYS A 18 1.24 4.24 -12.34
C CYS A 18 2.23 3.07 -12.36
N ARG A 19 3.07 3.02 -11.33
CA ARG A 19 3.96 1.89 -11.02
C ARG A 19 3.66 1.41 -9.60
N HIS A 20 3.56 0.11 -9.42
CA HIS A 20 3.30 -0.51 -8.13
C HIS A 20 4.06 -1.83 -7.99
N ALA A 21 4.24 -2.24 -6.76
CA ALA A 21 4.61 -3.60 -6.39
C ALA A 21 4.12 -3.91 -4.97
N PHE A 22 3.82 -5.18 -4.75
CA PHE A 22 3.68 -5.75 -3.43
C PHE A 22 4.83 -6.74 -3.21
N ALA A 23 5.78 -6.39 -2.35
CA ALA A 23 6.89 -7.27 -2.01
C ALA A 23 6.38 -8.51 -1.27
N GLN A 24 6.88 -9.67 -1.67
CA GLN A 24 6.62 -10.95 -1.00
C GLN A 24 7.69 -11.20 0.08
N ARG A 25 7.63 -12.35 0.76
CA ARG A 25 8.64 -12.77 1.73
C ARG A 25 10.02 -12.79 1.08
N ILE A 26 11.01 -12.19 1.75
CA ILE A 26 12.41 -12.24 1.34
C ILE A 26 13.10 -13.44 2.00
N PRO A 27 13.57 -14.44 1.23
CA PRO A 27 14.26 -15.60 1.78
C PRO A 27 15.59 -15.23 2.45
N GLY A 28 15.97 -16.00 3.47
CA GLY A 28 17.30 -15.88 4.11
C GLY A 28 17.47 -14.67 5.03
N ILE A 29 16.44 -13.84 5.23
CA ILE A 29 16.46 -12.74 6.19
C ILE A 29 15.91 -13.21 7.53
N ASP A 30 16.70 -13.08 8.59
CA ASP A 30 16.24 -13.31 9.96
C ASP A 30 15.29 -12.20 10.40
N VAL A 31 14.04 -12.57 10.65
CA VAL A 31 12.95 -11.67 11.05
C VAL A 31 12.54 -11.83 12.52
N SER A 32 13.36 -12.52 13.33
CA SER A 32 13.09 -12.80 14.74
C SER A 32 13.40 -11.63 15.68
N HIS A 33 13.25 -10.39 15.21
CA HIS A 33 13.62 -9.15 15.90
C HIS A 33 12.40 -8.22 16.06
N ASP A 34 12.58 -7.08 16.72
CA ASP A 34 11.55 -6.03 16.73
C ASP A 34 11.33 -5.45 15.33
N LYS A 35 10.19 -4.75 15.14
CA LYS A 35 9.78 -4.19 13.84
C LYS A 35 10.86 -3.30 13.22
N VAL A 36 11.56 -2.48 14.02
CA VAL A 36 12.54 -1.52 13.51
C VAL A 36 13.74 -2.26 12.94
N GLU A 37 14.27 -3.23 13.68
CA GLU A 37 15.40 -4.04 13.23
C GLU A 37 15.04 -4.93 12.02
N VAL A 38 13.85 -5.53 12.01
CA VAL A 38 13.34 -6.27 10.86
C VAL A 38 13.29 -5.41 9.59
N LEU A 39 12.77 -4.18 9.69
CA LEU A 39 12.69 -3.28 8.53
C LEU A 39 14.07 -2.86 8.04
N LYS A 40 15.06 -2.64 8.94
CA LYS A 40 16.45 -2.38 8.52
C LYS A 40 17.03 -3.54 7.72
N ARG A 41 16.77 -4.78 8.14
CA ARG A 41 17.25 -5.98 7.44
C ARG A 41 16.59 -6.19 6.08
N LEU A 42 15.35 -5.75 5.92
CA LEU A 42 14.61 -5.81 4.66
C LEU A 42 14.92 -4.65 3.70
N ASP A 43 15.55 -3.56 4.16
CA ASP A 43 15.74 -2.32 3.36
C ASP A 43 16.41 -2.58 2.01
N ALA A 44 17.48 -3.39 1.99
CA ALA A 44 18.21 -3.68 0.76
C ALA A 44 17.34 -4.40 -0.28
N ALA A 45 16.55 -5.38 0.14
CA ALA A 45 15.64 -6.11 -0.73
C ALA A 45 14.48 -5.23 -1.21
N HIS A 46 13.87 -4.46 -0.30
CA HIS A 46 12.80 -3.51 -0.62
C HIS A 46 13.27 -2.41 -1.60
N ARG A 47 14.48 -1.89 -1.42
CA ARG A 47 15.11 -0.96 -2.37
C ARG A 47 15.34 -1.62 -3.73
N GLY A 48 15.83 -2.86 -3.74
CA GLY A 48 15.98 -3.65 -4.96
C GLY A 48 14.67 -3.82 -5.72
N ILE A 49 13.56 -4.08 -5.02
CA ILE A 49 12.22 -4.20 -5.63
C ILE A 49 11.78 -2.86 -6.22
N ARG A 50 11.95 -1.74 -5.50
CA ARG A 50 11.66 -0.40 -6.04
C ARG A 50 12.51 -0.08 -7.28
N ASN A 51 13.78 -0.47 -7.29
CA ASN A 51 14.66 -0.32 -8.45
C ASN A 51 14.17 -1.17 -9.63
N ALA A 52 13.74 -2.42 -9.38
CA ALA A 52 13.26 -3.34 -10.42
C ALA A 52 12.03 -2.83 -11.16
N ILE A 53 11.14 -2.09 -10.48
CA ILE A 53 10.00 -1.41 -11.10
C ILE A 53 10.29 0.05 -11.50
N GLY A 54 11.54 0.50 -11.36
CA GLY A 54 12.03 1.81 -11.78
C GLY A 54 11.47 3.01 -11.00
N ILE A 55 11.16 2.83 -9.71
CA ILE A 55 10.77 3.91 -8.78
C ILE A 55 11.78 4.08 -7.62
N GLY A 56 12.96 3.46 -7.75
CA GLY A 56 14.01 3.45 -6.72
C GLY A 56 14.50 4.82 -6.29
N ASP A 57 14.70 5.70 -7.28
CA ASP A 57 15.25 7.06 -7.09
C ASP A 57 14.17 8.10 -6.78
N TRP A 58 12.90 7.70 -6.76
CA TRP A 58 11.80 8.61 -6.43
C TRP A 58 11.71 8.76 -4.90
N PRO A 59 11.36 9.97 -4.39
CA PRO A 59 11.15 10.17 -2.97
C PRO A 59 10.05 9.23 -2.44
N LEU A 60 10.37 8.53 -1.36
CA LEU A 60 9.48 7.56 -0.71
C LEU A 60 8.77 8.20 0.49
N PHE A 61 7.45 8.20 0.46
CA PHE A 61 6.61 8.67 1.55
C PHE A 61 5.94 7.47 2.20
N THR A 62 6.11 7.30 3.51
CA THR A 62 5.52 6.20 4.27
C THR A 62 4.57 6.71 5.36
N ALA A 63 3.67 5.84 5.81
CA ALA A 63 2.82 6.10 6.96
C ALA A 63 3.39 5.38 8.19
N GLN A 64 3.29 5.97 9.38
CA GLN A 64 3.73 5.32 10.63
C GLN A 64 2.91 4.05 10.95
N GLN A 65 1.63 4.04 10.57
CA GLN A 65 0.66 2.96 10.71
C GLN A 65 0.35 2.60 12.17
N ILE A 66 -0.54 3.38 12.79
CA ILE A 66 -0.99 3.21 14.19
C ILE A 66 -2.33 2.48 14.31
N HIS A 67 -2.81 1.88 13.21
CA HIS A 67 -4.13 1.26 13.08
C HIS A 67 -5.28 2.23 13.38
N GLY A 68 -5.09 3.51 13.04
CA GLY A 68 -6.12 4.55 13.03
C GLY A 68 -6.77 4.70 11.65
N ASN A 69 -7.42 5.84 11.42
CA ASN A 69 -8.02 6.17 10.13
C ASN A 69 -7.46 7.44 9.48
N LYS A 70 -6.41 8.04 10.04
CA LYS A 70 -5.86 9.30 9.54
C LYS A 70 -5.10 9.07 8.23
N ILE A 71 -5.35 9.94 7.25
CA ILE A 71 -4.72 9.93 5.94
C ILE A 71 -3.81 11.15 5.82
N ALA A 72 -2.55 10.90 5.43
CA ALA A 72 -1.63 11.96 5.05
C ALA A 72 -1.86 12.38 3.60
N VAL A 73 -1.63 13.65 3.30
CA VAL A 73 -1.73 14.19 1.95
C VAL A 73 -0.35 14.68 1.53
N VAL A 74 0.08 14.28 0.34
CA VAL A 74 1.26 14.86 -0.32
C VAL A 74 0.74 15.68 -1.49
N ASP A 75 0.56 16.98 -1.29
CA ASP A 75 0.02 17.94 -2.27
C ASP A 75 1.07 18.90 -2.83
N GLU A 76 2.22 19.03 -2.15
CA GLU A 76 3.41 19.73 -2.67
C GLU A 76 4.69 18.95 -2.38
N VAL A 77 5.44 18.65 -3.44
CA VAL A 77 6.82 18.18 -3.34
C VAL A 77 7.67 19.44 -3.47
N GLY A 78 8.05 20.05 -2.34
CA GLY A 78 8.65 21.39 -2.28
C GLY A 78 9.61 21.68 -3.44
N SER A 79 9.34 22.77 -4.17
CA SER A 79 10.19 23.22 -5.27
C SER A 79 11.58 23.55 -4.75
N ALA A 80 12.60 22.84 -5.26
CA ALA A 80 14.03 23.08 -5.05
C ALA A 80 14.62 22.78 -3.64
N ARG A 81 15.59 21.85 -3.66
CA ARG A 81 16.65 21.57 -2.65
C ARG A 81 16.21 20.76 -1.41
N ARG A 82 16.30 19.44 -1.57
CA ARG A 82 16.23 18.37 -0.55
C ARG A 82 14.84 18.04 -0.02
N VAL A 83 14.05 17.37 -0.85
CA VAL A 83 13.11 16.37 -0.30
C VAL A 83 13.99 15.27 0.29
N GLU A 84 13.86 14.97 1.57
CA GLU A 84 14.51 13.78 2.12
C GLU A 84 14.09 12.56 1.30
N PRO A 85 15.03 11.65 0.96
CA PRO A 85 14.72 10.51 0.09
C PRO A 85 13.62 9.61 0.67
N ILE A 86 13.41 9.66 1.99
CA ILE A 86 12.34 8.97 2.70
C ILE A 86 11.71 9.93 3.71
N ARG A 87 10.38 10.05 3.73
CA ARG A 87 9.62 10.81 4.73
C ARG A 87 8.49 9.95 5.30
N GLU A 88 8.46 9.77 6.62
CA GLU A 88 7.35 9.10 7.31
C GLU A 88 6.35 10.13 7.86
N PHE A 89 5.05 9.85 7.70
CA PHE A 89 3.97 10.64 8.28
C PHE A 89 3.49 10.05 9.62
N PRO A 90 3.66 10.79 10.74
CA PRO A 90 3.28 10.30 12.07
C PRO A 90 1.77 10.21 12.23
N GLY A 91 1.33 9.16 12.93
CA GLY A 91 -0.07 8.91 13.30
C GLY A 91 -1.01 8.67 12.13
N CYS A 92 -0.50 8.42 10.93
CA CYS A 92 -1.28 8.15 9.73
C CYS A 92 -1.23 6.66 9.37
N ASP A 93 -2.27 6.18 8.70
CA ASP A 93 -2.40 4.80 8.22
C ASP A 93 -2.59 4.73 6.70
N GLY A 94 -2.65 5.87 6.02
CA GLY A 94 -2.62 5.91 4.57
C GLY A 94 -2.08 7.23 4.08
N ILE A 95 -1.78 7.28 2.80
CA ILE A 95 -1.27 8.47 2.13
C ILE A 95 -2.03 8.60 0.82
N ILE A 96 -2.39 9.83 0.44
CA ILE A 96 -2.96 10.15 -0.87
C ILE A 96 -2.17 11.29 -1.53
N THR A 97 -2.14 11.31 -2.85
CA THR A 97 -1.45 12.33 -3.64
C THR A 97 -1.95 12.40 -5.08
N ASN A 98 -1.86 13.57 -5.69
CA ASN A 98 -1.93 13.77 -7.15
C ASN A 98 -0.55 14.15 -7.75
N GLN A 99 0.51 14.13 -6.93
CA GLN A 99 1.87 14.47 -7.33
C GLN A 99 2.51 13.29 -8.06
N ARG A 100 3.25 13.59 -9.12
CA ARG A 100 3.94 12.60 -9.97
C ARG A 100 5.41 12.46 -9.55
N GLY A 101 6.01 11.32 -9.86
CA GLY A 101 7.43 11.08 -9.57
C GLY A 101 7.75 10.90 -8.09
N ILE A 102 6.75 10.53 -7.29
CA ILE A 102 6.90 10.14 -5.88
C ILE A 102 6.30 8.76 -5.64
N VAL A 103 6.70 8.13 -4.53
CA VAL A 103 6.27 6.79 -4.15
C VAL A 103 5.61 6.83 -2.79
N LEU A 104 4.42 6.25 -2.68
CA LEU A 104 3.77 5.93 -1.43
C LEU A 104 4.20 4.55 -0.97
N GLY A 105 4.40 4.34 0.33
CA GLY A 105 4.76 3.05 0.90
C GLY A 105 4.00 2.72 2.19
N VAL A 106 3.50 1.48 2.30
CA VAL A 106 2.98 0.94 3.56
C VAL A 106 3.51 -0.47 3.79
N TYR A 107 3.73 -0.82 5.06
CA TYR A 107 4.25 -2.11 5.47
C TYR A 107 3.16 -2.99 6.07
N VAL A 108 3.01 -4.23 5.61
CA VAL A 108 1.97 -5.12 6.13
C VAL A 108 2.52 -6.51 6.47
N ALA A 109 1.89 -7.13 7.45
CA ALA A 109 1.91 -8.56 7.68
C ALA A 109 0.52 -8.86 8.24
N ASP A 110 -0.30 -9.57 7.47
CA ASP A 110 -1.75 -9.78 7.66
C ASP A 110 -2.70 -8.62 7.35
N CYS A 111 -2.39 -7.38 7.68
CA CYS A 111 -3.27 -6.26 7.29
C CYS A 111 -3.30 -6.09 5.76
N CYS A 112 -4.38 -5.53 5.21
CA CYS A 112 -4.47 -5.27 3.77
C CYS A 112 -3.76 -3.97 3.41
N ALA A 113 -2.93 -4.00 2.36
CA ALA A 113 -2.53 -2.79 1.65
C ALA A 113 -3.55 -2.54 0.54
N VAL A 114 -4.24 -1.41 0.62
CA VAL A 114 -5.29 -1.00 -0.30
C VAL A 114 -4.75 0.09 -1.21
N TYR A 115 -4.65 -0.24 -2.50
CA TYR A 115 -4.25 0.68 -3.55
C TYR A 115 -5.52 1.32 -4.11
N ILE A 116 -5.53 2.65 -4.21
CA ILE A 116 -6.66 3.44 -4.69
C ILE A 116 -6.16 4.32 -5.81
N VAL A 117 -6.80 4.32 -6.97
CA VAL A 117 -6.37 5.16 -8.10
C VAL A 117 -7.55 5.69 -8.86
N ASP A 118 -7.51 6.97 -9.17
CA ASP A 118 -8.36 7.60 -10.17
C ASP A 118 -7.49 7.91 -11.39
N SER A 119 -7.84 7.32 -12.53
CA SER A 119 -7.12 7.53 -13.79
C SER A 119 -7.64 8.72 -14.61
N LYS A 120 -8.86 9.21 -14.33
CA LYS A 120 -9.50 10.34 -15.03
C LYS A 120 -9.04 11.67 -14.45
N THR A 121 -8.93 11.75 -13.13
CA THR A 121 -8.23 12.82 -12.43
C THR A 121 -7.04 12.20 -11.69
N PRO A 122 -5.87 12.07 -12.35
CA PRO A 122 -4.73 11.29 -11.86
C PRO A 122 -4.39 11.57 -10.40
N ALA A 123 -4.79 10.65 -9.53
CA ALA A 123 -4.54 10.67 -8.11
C ALA A 123 -4.45 9.24 -7.60
N ILE A 124 -3.59 9.02 -6.61
CA ILE A 124 -3.39 7.72 -5.99
C ILE A 124 -3.49 7.81 -4.47
N GLY A 125 -3.86 6.68 -3.87
CA GLY A 125 -3.83 6.43 -2.45
C GLY A 125 -3.22 5.06 -2.16
N LEU A 126 -2.48 4.97 -1.06
CA LEU A 126 -2.01 3.70 -0.53
C LEU A 126 -2.30 3.65 0.98
N VAL A 127 -3.11 2.68 1.38
CA VAL A 127 -3.72 2.64 2.72
C VAL A 127 -3.44 1.30 3.39
N HIS A 128 -2.97 1.35 4.63
CA HIS A 128 -2.90 0.23 5.54
C HIS A 128 -4.25 0.04 6.25
N SER A 129 -4.91 -1.09 5.97
CA SER A 129 -6.22 -1.41 6.53
C SER A 129 -6.21 -2.79 7.18
N GLY A 130 -6.03 -2.81 8.49
CA GLY A 130 -6.33 -3.96 9.35
C GLY A 130 -7.75 -3.89 9.91
N ARG A 131 -8.08 -4.77 10.87
CA ARG A 131 -9.39 -4.77 11.56
C ARG A 131 -9.80 -3.39 12.07
N LYS A 132 -9.00 -2.80 12.97
CA LYS A 132 -9.32 -1.52 13.62
C LYS A 132 -9.42 -0.36 12.62
N GLY A 133 -8.51 -0.29 11.65
CA GLY A 133 -8.55 0.74 10.60
C GLY A 133 -9.81 0.63 9.75
N THR A 134 -10.22 -0.60 9.41
CA THR A 134 -11.44 -0.87 8.65
C THR A 134 -12.71 -0.50 9.46
N GLU A 135 -12.76 -0.84 10.75
CA GLU A 135 -13.84 -0.44 11.67
C GLU A 135 -13.96 1.09 11.77
N LEU A 136 -12.82 1.81 11.72
CA LEU A 136 -12.76 3.28 11.73
C LEU A 136 -12.95 3.92 10.34
N GLY A 137 -13.19 3.12 9.29
CA GLY A 137 -13.42 3.61 7.93
C GLY A 137 -12.20 4.26 7.28
N VAL A 138 -10.98 3.72 7.47
CA VAL A 138 -9.75 4.29 6.89
C VAL A 138 -9.77 4.37 5.36
N VAL A 139 -10.27 3.34 4.68
CA VAL A 139 -10.39 3.33 3.21
C VAL A 139 -11.47 4.32 2.74
N PRO A 140 -12.68 4.35 3.33
CA PRO A 140 -13.64 5.42 3.08
C PRO A 140 -13.07 6.82 3.26
N ASN A 141 -12.34 7.06 4.35
CA ASN A 141 -11.73 8.37 4.60
C ASN A 141 -10.72 8.74 3.49
N ALA A 142 -9.92 7.80 3.00
CA ALA A 142 -9.00 8.05 1.89
C ALA A 142 -9.76 8.41 0.60
N ILE A 143 -10.81 7.65 0.24
CA ILE A 143 -11.62 7.91 -0.96
C ILE A 143 -12.30 9.28 -0.86
N THR A 144 -12.96 9.58 0.26
CA THR A 144 -13.61 10.89 0.49
C THR A 144 -12.59 12.03 0.36
N GLN A 145 -11.40 11.88 0.95
CA GLN A 145 -10.37 12.90 0.84
C GLN A 145 -9.80 13.05 -0.57
N MET A 146 -9.75 11.98 -1.37
CA MET A 146 -9.41 12.08 -2.80
C MET A 146 -10.48 12.85 -3.58
N SER A 147 -11.76 12.61 -3.30
CA SER A 147 -12.87 13.37 -3.89
C SER A 147 -12.84 14.86 -3.50
N ASP A 148 -12.65 15.16 -2.22
CA ASP A 148 -12.65 16.53 -1.71
C ASP A 148 -11.46 17.35 -2.24
N ARG A 149 -10.27 16.74 -2.29
CA ARG A 149 -9.03 17.46 -2.62
C ARG A 149 -8.65 17.40 -4.09
N PHE A 150 -8.81 16.24 -4.71
CA PHE A 150 -8.35 15.99 -6.09
C PHE A 150 -9.50 15.93 -7.09
N ARG A 151 -10.74 16.12 -6.62
CA ARG A 151 -11.96 16.02 -7.42
C ARG A 151 -12.17 14.63 -8.04
N SER A 152 -11.61 13.60 -7.41
CA SER A 152 -11.81 12.22 -7.83
C SER A 152 -13.28 11.82 -7.71
N ASP A 153 -13.83 11.25 -8.76
CA ASP A 153 -15.16 10.67 -8.74
C ASP A 153 -15.04 9.20 -8.31
N PRO A 154 -15.69 8.76 -7.22
CA PRO A 154 -15.69 7.35 -6.81
C PRO A 154 -16.05 6.38 -7.94
N ALA A 155 -16.89 6.78 -8.89
CA ALA A 155 -17.24 5.94 -10.04
C ALA A 155 -16.07 5.68 -11.00
N ASN A 156 -15.02 6.51 -10.97
CA ASN A 156 -13.78 6.37 -11.76
C ASN A 156 -12.63 5.75 -10.96
N ILE A 157 -12.81 5.55 -9.65
CA ILE A 157 -11.79 4.97 -8.78
C ILE A 157 -11.73 3.46 -9.00
N ILE A 158 -10.50 2.97 -9.10
CA ILE A 158 -10.16 1.55 -8.97
C ILE A 158 -9.59 1.32 -7.57
N VAL A 159 -10.13 0.33 -6.87
CA VAL A 159 -9.61 -0.15 -5.58
C VAL A 159 -9.02 -1.54 -5.77
N GLN A 160 -7.77 -1.74 -5.37
CA GLN A 160 -7.10 -3.03 -5.37
C GLN A 160 -6.66 -3.41 -3.96
N LEU A 161 -7.09 -4.57 -3.48
CA LEU A 161 -6.70 -5.15 -2.19
C LEU A 161 -5.54 -6.12 -2.41
N SER A 162 -4.47 -5.96 -1.61
CA SER A 162 -3.35 -6.91 -1.57
C SER A 162 -3.75 -8.25 -0.93
N PRO A 163 -2.87 -9.26 -0.93
CA PRO A 163 -2.95 -10.36 0.02
C PRO A 163 -3.02 -9.82 1.44
N CYS A 164 -3.89 -10.41 2.25
CA CYS A 164 -4.10 -10.08 3.66
C CYS A 164 -4.59 -11.33 4.40
N ILE A 165 -4.66 -11.32 5.73
CA ILE A 165 -5.22 -12.45 6.46
C ILE A 165 -6.73 -12.52 6.25
N ARG A 166 -7.27 -13.74 6.25
CA ARG A 166 -8.68 -14.02 5.96
C ARG A 166 -9.21 -15.11 6.87
N PRO A 167 -10.54 -15.26 6.98
CA PRO A 167 -11.14 -16.47 7.52
C PRO A 167 -10.62 -17.73 6.79
N SER A 168 -10.43 -18.85 7.48
CA SER A 168 -10.62 -19.08 8.93
C SER A 168 -9.42 -18.68 9.81
N HIS A 169 -8.31 -18.18 9.24
CA HIS A 169 -7.10 -17.81 9.98
C HIS A 169 -7.24 -16.52 10.80
N TYR A 170 -8.29 -15.75 10.53
CA TYR A 170 -8.70 -14.60 11.33
C TYR A 170 -10.21 -14.48 11.36
N GLU A 171 -10.76 -14.15 12.52
CA GLU A 171 -12.20 -14.14 12.76
C GLU A 171 -12.95 -12.99 12.07
N VAL A 172 -12.23 -11.94 11.67
CA VAL A 172 -12.79 -10.78 10.98
C VAL A 172 -12.40 -10.77 9.51
N ASP A 173 -13.38 -10.77 8.63
CA ASP A 173 -13.19 -10.54 7.20
C ASP A 173 -13.21 -9.04 6.88
N PHE A 174 -12.13 -8.35 7.25
CA PHE A 174 -12.00 -6.92 6.94
C PHE A 174 -11.81 -6.66 5.43
N ALA A 175 -11.39 -7.65 4.64
CA ALA A 175 -11.30 -7.52 3.18
C ALA A 175 -12.71 -7.37 2.57
N ALA A 176 -13.64 -8.24 2.95
CA ALA A 176 -15.05 -8.14 2.55
C ALA A 176 -15.66 -6.80 3.00
N GLU A 177 -15.33 -6.34 4.20
CA GLU A 177 -15.80 -5.05 4.72
C GLU A 177 -15.22 -3.86 3.93
N ILE A 178 -13.93 -3.86 3.57
CA ILE A 178 -13.32 -2.84 2.70
C ILE A 178 -14.06 -2.77 1.35
N VAL A 179 -14.38 -3.93 0.75
CA VAL A 179 -15.16 -4.00 -0.50
C VAL A 179 -16.54 -3.39 -0.30
N ARG A 180 -17.26 -3.76 0.76
CA ARG A 180 -18.60 -3.24 1.07
C ARG A 180 -18.57 -1.72 1.25
N GLN A 181 -17.63 -1.22 2.04
CA GLN A 181 -17.46 0.22 2.31
C GLN A 181 -17.12 1.01 1.05
N SER A 182 -16.24 0.47 0.19
CA SER A 182 -15.88 1.11 -1.09
C SER A 182 -17.08 1.19 -2.03
N ARG A 183 -17.88 0.10 -2.15
CA ARG A 183 -19.12 0.12 -2.95
C ARG A 183 -20.14 1.12 -2.42
N ALA A 184 -20.26 1.27 -1.11
CA ALA A 184 -21.16 2.23 -0.49
C ALA A 184 -20.83 3.69 -0.84
N LEU A 185 -19.58 3.99 -1.20
CA LEU A 185 -19.15 5.30 -1.71
C LEU A 185 -19.32 5.47 -3.22
N GLY A 186 -19.80 4.46 -3.93
CA GLY A 186 -19.99 4.50 -5.38
C GLY A 186 -18.81 3.96 -6.20
N VAL A 187 -17.80 3.36 -5.56
CA VAL A 187 -16.71 2.68 -6.28
C VAL A 187 -17.24 1.47 -7.04
N LYS A 188 -16.98 1.44 -8.35
CA LYS A 188 -17.48 0.40 -9.26
C LYS A 188 -16.44 -0.70 -9.50
N GLU A 189 -15.17 -0.33 -9.61
CA GLU A 189 -14.08 -1.25 -9.94
C GLU A 189 -13.28 -1.61 -8.69
N ILE A 190 -13.50 -2.82 -8.16
CA ILE A 190 -12.85 -3.31 -6.96
C ILE A 190 -12.28 -4.69 -7.25
N HIS A 191 -10.97 -4.83 -7.04
CA HIS A 191 -10.22 -6.05 -7.27
C HIS A 191 -9.66 -6.54 -5.94
N ASP A 192 -10.03 -7.75 -5.57
CA ASP A 192 -9.47 -8.43 -4.41
C ASP A 192 -8.53 -9.54 -4.87
N SER A 193 -7.31 -9.59 -4.33
CA SER A 193 -6.39 -10.71 -4.57
C SER A 193 -6.99 -12.05 -4.17
N GLY A 194 -7.88 -12.06 -3.16
CA GLY A 194 -8.46 -13.28 -2.59
C GLY A 194 -7.44 -14.17 -1.85
N ILE A 195 -6.18 -13.73 -1.70
CA ILE A 195 -5.10 -14.52 -1.11
C ILE A 195 -5.03 -14.27 0.40
N CYS A 196 -4.88 -15.35 1.17
CA CYS A 196 -4.65 -15.32 2.61
C CYS A 196 -3.16 -15.40 2.95
N THR A 197 -2.61 -14.39 3.62
CA THR A 197 -1.17 -14.34 4.00
C THR A 197 -0.77 -15.45 4.98
N ALA A 198 -1.70 -15.93 5.81
CA ALA A 198 -1.44 -17.01 6.75
C ALA A 198 -1.46 -18.41 6.11
N CYS A 199 -1.98 -18.55 4.89
CA CYS A 199 -2.05 -19.85 4.20
C CYS A 199 -0.75 -20.23 3.49
N ASP A 200 0.11 -19.27 3.18
CA ASP A 200 1.34 -19.47 2.42
C ASP A 200 2.48 -18.65 3.02
N LEU A 201 3.13 -19.25 4.01
CA LEU A 201 4.23 -18.61 4.73
C LEU A 201 5.53 -18.63 3.94
N ASP A 202 5.63 -19.36 2.83
CA ASP A 202 6.81 -19.28 1.96
C ASP A 202 6.76 -18.01 1.11
N ARG A 203 5.55 -17.56 0.73
CA ARG A 203 5.34 -16.34 -0.06
C ARG A 203 5.05 -15.09 0.75
N TYR A 204 4.47 -15.21 1.93
CA TYR A 204 4.04 -14.05 2.73
C TYR A 204 4.51 -14.10 4.18
N TYR A 205 4.68 -12.92 4.78
CA TYR A 205 4.80 -12.77 6.22
C TYR A 205 3.42 -12.71 6.85
N SER A 206 3.22 -13.42 7.96
CA SER A 206 1.97 -13.41 8.72
C SER A 206 2.24 -13.21 10.20
N TYR A 207 1.80 -12.06 10.73
CA TYR A 207 1.96 -11.72 12.14
C TYR A 207 1.23 -12.73 13.05
N ARG A 208 0.02 -13.14 12.66
CA ARG A 208 -0.83 -14.06 13.39
C ARG A 208 -0.25 -15.47 13.37
N ALA A 209 0.10 -16.00 12.19
CA ALA A 209 0.61 -17.36 12.07
C ALA A 209 2.00 -17.51 12.73
N GLU A 210 2.85 -16.49 12.62
CA GLU A 210 4.21 -16.49 13.16
C GLU A 210 4.30 -15.85 14.57
N LYS A 211 3.17 -15.66 15.25
CA LYS A 211 3.07 -15.22 16.65
C LYS A 211 3.86 -13.94 16.95
N GLY A 212 3.81 -13.00 16.02
CA GLY A 212 4.42 -11.67 16.11
C GLY A 212 5.89 -11.57 15.76
N LYS A 213 6.60 -12.69 15.57
CA LYS A 213 8.01 -12.73 15.15
C LYS A 213 8.09 -12.96 13.64
N THR A 214 7.92 -11.89 12.86
CA THR A 214 7.83 -11.97 11.40
C THR A 214 8.30 -10.70 10.70
N GLY A 215 8.55 -10.83 9.39
CA GLY A 215 8.88 -9.76 8.47
C GLY A 215 7.70 -8.84 8.16
N ARG A 216 7.89 -7.93 7.20
CA ARG A 216 6.82 -7.11 6.64
C ARG A 216 6.94 -7.12 5.13
N MET A 217 5.84 -7.37 4.44
CA MET A 217 5.70 -7.01 3.04
C MET A 217 5.71 -5.49 2.91
N LEU A 218 6.30 -4.99 1.84
CA LEU A 218 6.22 -3.61 1.42
C LEU A 218 5.27 -3.48 0.24
N ALA A 219 4.21 -2.71 0.39
CA ALA A 219 3.40 -2.21 -0.71
C ALA A 219 3.94 -0.84 -1.14
N VAL A 220 4.11 -0.63 -2.45
CA VAL A 220 4.53 0.67 -3.01
C VAL A 220 3.66 1.07 -4.19
N PHE A 221 3.39 2.37 -4.31
CA PHE A 221 2.57 2.91 -5.38
C PHE A 221 3.01 4.32 -5.78
N GLY A 222 3.20 4.59 -7.08
CA GLY A 222 3.62 5.90 -7.57
C GLY A 222 2.99 6.25 -8.91
N LEU A 223 2.72 7.54 -9.11
CA LEU A 223 2.30 8.10 -10.40
C LEU A 223 3.53 8.40 -11.27
N ASN A 224 3.48 8.00 -12.54
CA ASN A 224 4.59 8.24 -13.47
C ASN A 224 4.84 9.74 -13.66
N PRO A 225 6.12 10.20 -13.63
CA PRO A 225 6.49 11.61 -13.79
C PRO A 225 6.11 12.17 -15.16
N THR A 226 6.15 11.33 -16.19
CA THR A 226 5.91 11.71 -17.58
C THR A 226 4.94 10.75 -18.23
N ILE A 227 3.65 10.95 -17.97
CA ILE A 227 2.59 10.53 -18.88
C ILE A 227 1.74 11.77 -19.13
N ALA A 228 2.04 12.44 -20.24
CA ALA A 228 1.14 13.41 -20.82
C ALA A 228 -0.13 12.64 -21.24
N ASN A 229 -1.29 13.20 -20.90
CA ASN A 229 -2.54 12.79 -21.53
C ASN A 229 -2.48 13.04 -23.04
#